data_AF-A1T5L8-F1
#
_entry.id   AF-A1T5L8-F1
#
_cell.length_a   1.000
_cell.length_b   1.000
_cell.length_c   1.000
_cell.angle_alpha   90.00
_cell.angle_beta   90.00
_cell.angle_gamma   90.00
#
_symmetry.space_group_name_H-M   'P 1'
#
loop_
_entity.id
_entity.type
_entity.pdbx_description
1 polymer ?
#
loop_
_entity_poly.entity_id
_entity_poly.type
_entity_poly.pdbx_seq_one_letter_code
_entity_poly.pdbx_strand_id
1 'polypeptide(L)'
;MIVAAAVGAAGVLSAAVPAHAQPPNCTAADLAGIMTGVSAATSAYLFTHPPVNEFYTSIKDMAPEQKKAAVIAFADANPQVAAEMRGIRQPLVDFRNRCKPA
;
A
#
# COMPACT_ATOMS: atom_id res chain seq x y z
N MET A 1 19.90 -43.68 19.15
CA MET A 1 20.45 -44.05 17.84
C MET A 1 20.46 -42.77 17.00
N ILE A 2 21.53 -42.14 16.55
CA ILE A 2 22.98 -42.37 16.50
C ILE A 2 23.61 -40.97 16.60
N VAL A 3 24.75 -40.85 17.30
CA VAL A 3 25.63 -39.67 17.30
C VAL A 3 26.49 -39.69 16.04
N ALA A 4 26.68 -38.55 15.37
CA ALA A 4 27.86 -38.32 14.53
C ALA A 4 28.28 -36.85 14.62
N ALA A 5 29.53 -36.65 15.03
CA ALA A 5 30.16 -35.39 15.41
C ALA A 5 30.83 -34.69 14.22
N ALA A 6 31.02 -33.37 14.35
CA ALA A 6 32.25 -32.70 13.90
C ALA A 6 32.43 -31.38 14.65
N VAL A 7 33.52 -31.30 15.40
CA VAL A 7 34.01 -30.12 16.11
C VAL A 7 34.53 -29.10 15.10
N GLY A 8 34.01 -27.88 15.16
CA GLY A 8 34.57 -26.70 14.49
C GLY A 8 34.56 -25.53 15.48
N ALA A 9 35.64 -25.38 16.24
CA ALA A 9 35.86 -24.22 17.09
C ALA A 9 36.32 -23.03 16.24
N ALA A 10 35.39 -22.16 15.87
CA ALA A 10 35.65 -20.75 15.63
C ALA A 10 34.38 -19.99 16.04
N GLY A 11 34.44 -19.34 17.21
CA GLY A 11 33.33 -18.56 17.75
C GLY A 11 33.03 -17.38 16.84
N VAL A 12 32.11 -17.58 15.90
CA VAL A 12 31.34 -16.47 15.35
C VAL A 12 30.33 -16.11 16.44
N LEU A 13 30.69 -15.12 17.24
CA LEU A 13 29.73 -14.30 17.98
C LEU A 13 28.72 -13.81 16.94
N SER A 14 27.64 -14.59 16.76
CA SER A 14 26.43 -14.09 16.13
C SER A 14 25.95 -13.03 17.08
N ALA A 15 26.34 -11.78 16.81
CA ALA A 15 25.63 -10.63 17.35
C ALA A 15 24.18 -10.87 16.92
N ALA A 16 23.37 -11.36 17.85
CA ALA A 16 21.93 -11.35 17.73
C ALA A 16 21.58 -9.86 17.67
N VAL A 17 21.63 -9.29 16.46
CA VAL A 17 20.95 -8.04 16.16
C VAL A 17 19.54 -8.31 16.66
N PRO A 18 19.02 -7.56 17.65
CA PRO A 18 17.66 -7.79 18.09
C PRO A 18 16.82 -7.65 16.83
N ALA A 19 16.23 -8.75 16.37
CA ALA A 19 15.24 -8.70 15.31
C ALA A 19 14.23 -7.69 15.82
N HIS A 20 14.21 -6.49 15.25
CA HIS A 20 13.14 -5.54 15.50
C HIS A 20 11.89 -6.29 15.06
N ALA A 21 11.18 -6.86 16.04
CA ALA A 21 9.92 -7.49 15.79
C ALA A 21 9.04 -6.38 15.23
N GLN A 22 8.80 -6.46 13.92
CA GLN A 22 7.92 -5.54 13.22
C GLN A 22 6.62 -5.44 14.03
N PRO A 23 6.05 -4.24 14.24
CA PRO A 23 4.80 -4.12 14.98
C PRO A 23 3.75 -5.10 14.43
N PRO A 24 2.85 -5.64 15.28
CA PRO A 24 1.84 -6.57 14.80
C PRO A 24 1.01 -5.93 13.68
N ASN A 25 0.67 -6.73 12.66
CA ASN A 25 -0.09 -6.32 11.47
C ASN A 25 0.64 -5.31 10.56
N CYS A 26 1.96 -5.41 10.44
CA CYS A 26 2.79 -4.57 9.57
C CYS A 26 3.62 -5.37 8.56
N THR A 27 3.10 -6.53 8.15
CA THR A 27 3.71 -7.43 7.16
C THR A 27 3.29 -7.07 5.73
N ALA A 28 3.93 -7.71 4.75
CA ALA A 28 3.50 -7.63 3.36
C ALA A 28 2.08 -8.18 3.14
N ALA A 29 1.67 -9.21 3.89
CA ALA A 29 0.34 -9.78 3.81
C ALA A 29 -0.72 -8.76 4.30
N ASP A 30 -0.43 -8.04 5.38
CA ASP A 30 -1.32 -6.99 5.90
C ASP A 30 -1.48 -5.84 4.89
N LEU A 31 -0.36 -5.38 4.30
CA LEU A 31 -0.40 -4.34 3.26
C LEU A 31 -1.23 -4.80 2.05
N ALA A 32 -1.03 -6.04 1.59
CA ALA A 32 -1.77 -6.59 0.46
C ALA A 32 -3.29 -6.61 0.74
N GLY A 33 -3.70 -7.05 1.94
CA GLY A 33 -5.10 -7.03 2.35
C GLY A 33 -5.71 -5.63 2.32
N ILE A 34 -4.99 -4.62 2.81
CA ILE A 34 -5.42 -3.22 2.77
C ILE A 34 -5.54 -2.72 1.33
N MET A 35 -4.55 -3.00 0.48
CA MET A 35 -4.59 -2.62 -0.94
C MET A 35 -5.77 -3.24 -1.67
N THR A 36 -6.09 -4.51 -1.40
CA THR A 36 -7.28 -5.18 -1.94
C THR A 36 -8.55 -4.47 -1.48
N GLY A 37 -8.68 -4.14 -0.20
CA GLY A 37 -9.83 -3.40 0.33
C GLY A 37 -10.01 -2.03 -0.31
N VAL A 38 -8.93 -1.25 -0.43
CA VAL A 38 -8.94 0.05 -1.12
C VAL A 38 -9.32 -0.08 -2.59
N SER A 39 -8.85 -1.13 -3.27
CA SER A 39 -9.18 -1.38 -4.67
C SER A 39 -10.65 -1.76 -4.84
N ALA A 40 -11.20 -2.60 -3.95
CA ALA A 40 -12.62 -2.95 -3.95
C ALA A 40 -13.51 -1.72 -3.68
N ALA A 41 -13.15 -0.90 -2.69
CA ALA A 41 -13.86 0.34 -2.39
C ALA A 41 -13.81 1.34 -3.56
N THR A 42 -12.66 1.45 -4.22
CA THR A 42 -12.51 2.27 -5.44
C THR A 42 -13.43 1.77 -6.55
N SER A 43 -13.49 0.45 -6.80
CA SER A 43 -14.39 -0.14 -7.80
C SER A 43 -15.85 0.20 -7.51
N ALA A 44 -16.31 -0.01 -6.27
CA ALA A 44 -17.66 0.34 -5.86
C ALA A 44 -17.97 1.84 -6.02
N TYR A 45 -17.01 2.71 -5.66
CA TYR A 45 -17.14 4.15 -5.84
C TYR A 45 -17.30 4.51 -7.32
N LEU A 46 -16.47 3.96 -8.21
CA LEU A 46 -16.57 4.24 -9.64
C LEU A 46 -17.91 3.78 -10.24
N PHE A 47 -18.42 2.61 -9.84
CA PHE A 47 -19.74 2.16 -10.31
C PHE A 47 -20.91 3.02 -9.79
N THR A 48 -20.76 3.65 -8.63
CA THR A 48 -21.78 4.54 -8.06
C THR A 48 -21.60 6.01 -8.46
N HIS A 49 -20.48 6.34 -9.12
CA HIS A 49 -20.15 7.69 -9.61
C HIS A 49 -19.80 7.63 -11.11
N PRO A 50 -20.79 7.42 -12.01
CA PRO A 50 -20.54 7.24 -13.43
C PRO A 50 -19.67 8.34 -14.08
N PRO A 51 -19.86 9.64 -13.79
CA PRO A 51 -18.99 10.68 -14.35
C PRO A 51 -17.51 10.55 -13.94
N VAL A 52 -17.24 10.08 -12.71
CA VAL A 52 -15.87 9.85 -12.23
C VAL A 52 -15.26 8.62 -12.92
N ASN A 53 -16.06 7.57 -13.12
CA ASN A 53 -15.64 6.38 -13.86
C ASN A 53 -15.32 6.70 -15.32
N GLU A 54 -16.16 7.50 -15.98
CA GLU A 54 -15.91 7.99 -17.34
C GLU A 54 -14.61 8.77 -17.42
N PHE A 55 -14.35 9.67 -16.47
CA PHE A 55 -13.08 10.41 -16.40
C PHE A 55 -11.88 9.47 -16.31
N TYR A 56 -11.86 8.54 -15.34
CA TYR A 56 -10.74 7.60 -15.18
C TYR A 56 -10.57 6.65 -16.38
N THR A 57 -11.67 6.29 -17.03
CA THR A 57 -11.66 5.50 -18.27
C THR A 57 -11.07 6.30 -19.44
N SER A 58 -11.41 7.58 -19.56
CA SER A 58 -10.95 8.45 -20.65
C SER A 58 -9.43 8.64 -20.67
N ILE A 59 -8.79 8.59 -19.50
CA ILE A 59 -7.34 8.78 -19.36
C ILE A 59 -6.54 7.48 -19.42
N LYS A 60 -7.18 6.30 -19.62
CA LYS A 60 -6.54 4.98 -19.48
C LYS A 60 -5.32 4.74 -20.37
N ASP A 61 -5.29 5.35 -21.56
CA ASP A 61 -4.22 5.16 -22.56
C ASP A 61 -3.19 6.31 -22.57
N MET A 62 -3.35 7.32 -21.71
CA MET A 62 -2.41 8.44 -21.61
C MET A 62 -1.06 8.03 -21.00
N ALA A 63 0.00 8.78 -21.29
CA ALA A 63 1.30 8.62 -20.65
C ALA A 63 1.20 8.91 -19.13
N PRO A 64 2.04 8.30 -18.27
CA PRO A 64 1.94 8.45 -16.81
C PRO A 64 1.91 9.89 -16.31
N GLU A 65 2.77 10.76 -16.84
CA GLU A 65 2.82 12.18 -16.43
C GLU A 65 1.56 12.94 -16.86
N GLN A 66 1.01 12.64 -18.04
CA GLN A 66 -0.24 13.23 -18.52
C GLN A 66 -1.43 12.77 -17.67
N LYS A 67 -1.50 11.47 -17.32
CA LYS A 67 -2.51 10.95 -16.40
C LYS A 67 -2.46 11.68 -15.05
N LYS A 68 -1.27 11.85 -14.49
CA LYS A 68 -1.08 12.54 -13.21
C LYS A 68 -1.58 13.98 -13.28
N ALA A 69 -1.20 14.73 -14.32
CA ALA A 69 -1.67 16.10 -14.52
C ALA A 69 -3.20 16.17 -14.66
N ALA A 70 -3.80 15.26 -15.44
CA ALA A 70 -5.25 15.20 -15.61
C ALA A 70 -5.99 14.89 -14.30
N VAL A 71 -5.48 13.94 -13.50
CA VAL A 71 -6.06 13.60 -12.18
C VAL A 71 -5.98 14.78 -11.22
N ILE A 72 -4.89 15.54 -11.22
CA ILE A 72 -4.75 16.75 -10.40
C ILE A 72 -5.79 17.79 -10.81
N ALA A 73 -5.85 18.13 -12.11
CA ALA A 73 -6.82 19.10 -12.62
C ALA A 73 -8.28 18.69 -12.33
N PHE A 74 -8.59 17.40 -12.47
CA PHE A 74 -9.90 16.87 -12.13
C PHE A 74 -10.19 16.97 -10.63
N ALA A 75 -9.24 16.66 -9.77
CA ALA A 75 -9.40 16.77 -8.32
C ALA A 75 -9.60 18.22 -7.86
N ASP A 76 -8.87 19.17 -8.46
CA ASP A 76 -8.99 20.61 -8.16
C ASP A 76 -10.38 21.15 -8.56
N ALA A 77 -10.91 20.68 -9.70
CA ALA A 77 -12.25 21.03 -10.16
C ALA A 77 -13.37 20.31 -9.38
N ASN A 78 -13.06 19.18 -8.73
CA ASN A 78 -14.03 18.32 -8.04
C ASN A 78 -13.58 18.06 -6.59
N PRO A 79 -13.61 19.08 -5.70
CA PRO A 79 -13.07 18.96 -4.35
C PRO A 79 -13.79 17.91 -3.48
N GLN A 80 -15.08 17.66 -3.74
CA GLN A 80 -15.84 16.59 -3.09
C GLN A 80 -15.30 15.21 -3.50
N VAL A 81 -15.18 14.94 -4.80
CA VAL A 81 -14.61 13.68 -5.32
C VAL A 81 -13.19 13.48 -4.82
N ALA A 82 -12.40 14.57 -4.76
CA ALA A 82 -11.06 14.52 -4.19
C ALA A 82 -11.07 14.14 -2.71
N ALA A 83 -12.03 14.63 -1.92
CA ALA A 83 -12.18 14.26 -0.51
C ALA A 83 -12.60 12.79 -0.34
N GLU A 84 -13.56 12.33 -1.13
CA GLU A 84 -14.05 10.95 -1.10
C GLU A 84 -12.96 9.95 -1.51
N MET A 85 -12.23 10.24 -2.61
CA MET A 85 -11.11 9.43 -3.07
C MET A 85 -9.92 9.45 -2.10
N ARG A 86 -9.72 10.54 -1.33
CA ARG A 86 -8.79 10.57 -0.20
C ARG A 86 -9.27 9.70 0.96
N GLY A 87 -10.58 9.70 1.22
CA GLY A 87 -11.24 8.83 2.19
C GLY A 87 -11.01 7.35 1.89
N ILE A 88 -11.27 6.92 0.66
CA ILE A 88 -11.06 5.55 0.19
C ILE A 88 -9.60 5.08 0.40
N ARG A 89 -8.63 5.99 0.28
CA ARG A 89 -7.19 5.68 0.41
C ARG A 89 -6.63 5.87 1.83
N GLN A 90 -7.42 6.37 2.79
CA GLN A 90 -6.94 6.57 4.17
C GLN A 90 -6.32 5.31 4.80
N PRO A 91 -6.86 4.09 4.62
CA PRO A 91 -6.27 2.90 5.23
C PRO A 91 -4.80 2.68 4.87
N LEU A 92 -4.35 3.08 3.67
CA LEU A 92 -2.95 2.99 3.25
C LEU A 92 -2.07 4.02 3.97
N VAL A 93 -2.60 5.23 4.18
CA VAL A 93 -1.92 6.30 4.92
C VAL A 93 -1.76 5.89 6.37
N ASP A 94 -2.83 5.38 6.99
CA ASP A 94 -2.85 4.92 8.37
C ASP A 94 -1.89 3.73 8.57
N PHE A 95 -1.87 2.78 7.63
CA PHE A 95 -0.90 1.68 7.64
C PHE A 95 0.54 2.19 7.59
N ARG A 96 0.86 3.11 6.67
CA ARG A 96 2.21 3.69 6.57
C ARG A 96 2.60 4.38 7.87
N ASN A 97 1.74 5.25 8.40
CA ASN A 97 2.01 6.01 9.61
C ASN A 97 2.25 5.10 10.82
N ARG A 98 1.55 3.95 10.89
CA ARG A 98 1.72 2.95 11.95
C ARG A 98 2.96 2.07 11.79
N CYS A 99 3.28 1.66 10.56
CA CYS A 99 4.21 0.56 10.29
C CYS A 99 5.61 1.01 9.82
N LYS A 100 5.73 2.25 9.34
CA LYS A 100 6.98 2.90 8.94
C LYS A 100 6.84 4.42 9.12
N PRO A 101 6.90 4.93 10.37
CA PRO A 101 7.04 6.37 10.58
C PRO A 101 8.32 6.85 9.90
N ALA A 102 8.27 8.05 9.33
CA ALA A 102 9.37 8.66 8.58
C ALA A 102 10.68 8.73 9.38
#